data_AF-T1G4E4-F1
#
_entry.id   AF-T1G4E4-F1
#
_cell.length_a   1.000
_cell.length_b   1.000
_cell.length_c   1.000
_cell.angle_alpha   90.00
_cell.angle_beta   90.00
_cell.angle_gamma   90.00
#
_symmetry.space_group_name_H-M   'P 1'
#
loop_
_entity.id
_entity.type
_entity.pdbx_description
1 polymer ?
#
loop_
_entity_poly.entity_id
_entity_poly.type
_entity_poly.pdbx_seq_one_letter_code
_entity_poly.pdbx_strand_id
1 'polypeptide(L)'
;MFWKSIYLPSKITALLEKEDVTLEELLKEDDIIDECKSCNTQLIDIIVKEENLKKIVDMMVSRPDDELSEKEKYRNAHVACEILTSDLTRITEALSENEACLEKIYSFFRQEPPLNPLQSSFFSKTMGLLITHESRKTLSFLKSKDDFVDLLMRNLNISAISDLLLRLITCIETIEVRNECFQWLSEQKIVERLLALVDASQSNEVCANQ
;
A
#
# COMPACT_ATOMS: atom_id res chain seq x y z
N MET A 1 12.15 -22.28 28.46
CA MET A 1 11.68 -21.40 29.54
C MET A 1 10.60 -20.51 28.95
N PHE A 2 9.32 -20.79 29.22
CA PHE A 2 8.54 -20.23 30.34
C PHE A 2 8.20 -18.74 30.19
N TRP A 3 7.60 -18.37 29.06
CA TRP A 3 6.62 -17.29 29.04
C TRP A 3 5.37 -17.88 28.41
N LYS A 4 4.52 -18.50 29.24
CA LYS A 4 3.10 -18.52 28.91
C LYS A 4 2.72 -17.06 28.89
N SER A 5 2.48 -16.53 27.69
CA SER A 5 1.84 -15.24 27.52
C SER A 5 0.63 -15.26 28.46
N ILE A 6 0.69 -14.44 29.51
CA ILE A 6 -0.47 -14.19 30.32
C ILE A 6 -1.42 -13.56 29.31
N TYR A 7 -2.48 -14.28 28.94
CA TYR A 7 -3.56 -13.73 28.14
C TYR A 7 -4.16 -12.60 28.97
N LEU A 8 -3.55 -11.41 28.89
CA LEU A 8 -4.29 -10.19 29.20
C LEU A 8 -5.45 -10.19 28.21
N PRO A 9 -6.68 -9.98 28.68
CA PRO A 9 -7.81 -9.84 27.78
C PRO A 9 -7.48 -8.73 26.79
N SER A 10 -7.52 -9.07 25.48
CA SER A 10 -7.34 -8.12 24.38
C SER A 10 -8.30 -6.96 24.59
N LYS A 11 -7.78 -5.73 24.56
CA LYS A 11 -8.62 -4.54 24.74
C LYS A 11 -9.54 -4.40 23.55
N ILE A 12 -9.07 -4.76 22.36
CA ILE A 12 -9.91 -4.86 21.16
C ILE A 12 -11.07 -5.80 21.41
N THR A 13 -10.85 -7.00 21.93
CA THR A 13 -11.94 -7.94 22.21
C THR A 13 -12.96 -7.36 23.19
N ALA A 14 -12.51 -6.68 24.25
CA ALA A 14 -13.41 -6.00 25.17
C ALA A 14 -14.18 -4.81 24.54
N LEU A 15 -13.58 -4.11 23.57
CA LEU A 15 -14.25 -3.05 22.81
C LEU A 15 -15.28 -3.63 21.84
N LEU A 16 -15.00 -4.76 21.20
CA LEU A 16 -15.91 -5.43 20.25
C LEU A 16 -17.17 -5.98 20.92
N GLU A 17 -17.17 -6.17 22.24
CA GLU A 17 -18.37 -6.53 23.01
C GLU A 17 -19.36 -5.36 23.18
N LYS A 18 -18.95 -4.12 22.89
CA LYS A 18 -19.82 -2.94 22.97
C LYS A 18 -20.68 -2.80 21.71
N GLU A 19 -21.95 -2.39 21.88
CA GLU A 19 -22.88 -2.22 20.76
C GLU A 19 -22.54 -1.04 19.84
N ASP A 20 -21.83 -0.03 20.34
CA ASP A 20 -21.56 1.25 19.67
C ASP A 20 -20.07 1.49 19.35
N VAL A 21 -19.28 0.41 19.29
CA VAL A 21 -17.83 0.50 19.01
C VAL A 21 -17.55 1.14 17.65
N THR A 22 -16.66 2.13 17.66
CA THR A 22 -16.24 2.86 16.45
C THR A 22 -14.90 2.36 15.93
N LEU A 23 -14.65 2.54 14.62
CA LEU A 23 -13.34 2.24 14.04
C LEU A 23 -12.24 3.07 14.71
N GLU A 24 -12.52 4.33 15.02
CA GLU A 24 -11.59 5.27 15.61
C GLU A 24 -11.16 4.86 17.03
N GLU A 25 -12.03 4.20 17.80
CA GLU A 25 -11.67 3.60 19.09
C GLU A 25 -10.76 2.40 18.90
N LEU A 26 -11.09 1.50 17.96
CA LEU A 26 -10.29 0.31 17.67
C LEU A 26 -8.87 0.67 17.20
N LEU A 27 -8.75 1.65 16.30
CA LEU A 27 -7.44 2.10 15.77
C LEU A 27 -6.56 2.81 16.80
N LYS A 28 -7.10 3.18 17.98
CA LYS A 28 -6.31 3.78 19.07
C LYS A 28 -5.60 2.74 19.93
N GLU A 29 -6.07 1.51 19.97
CA GLU A 29 -5.48 0.48 20.80
C GLU A 29 -4.17 -0.05 20.21
N ASP A 30 -3.23 -0.44 21.10
CA ASP A 30 -1.90 -0.89 20.71
C ASP A 30 -1.91 -2.32 20.13
N ASP A 31 -2.91 -3.12 20.49
CA ASP A 31 -3.09 -4.52 20.06
C ASP A 31 -3.88 -4.67 18.75
N ILE A 32 -4.28 -3.57 18.10
CA ILE A 32 -5.07 -3.59 16.85
C ILE A 32 -4.42 -4.41 15.71
N ILE A 33 -3.11 -4.27 15.53
CA ILE A 33 -2.37 -4.99 14.48
C ILE A 33 -2.28 -6.48 14.82
N ASP A 34 -2.02 -6.79 16.08
CA ASP A 34 -1.91 -8.18 16.55
C ASP A 34 -3.25 -8.90 16.47
N GLU A 35 -4.36 -8.20 16.77
CA GLU A 35 -5.72 -8.73 16.65
C GLU A 35 -6.18 -8.88 15.20
N CYS A 36 -5.69 -8.03 14.28
CA CYS A 36 -5.86 -8.30 12.84
C CYS A 36 -5.12 -9.59 12.46
N LYS A 37 -3.84 -9.72 12.85
CA LYS A 37 -2.99 -10.89 12.55
C LYS A 37 -3.49 -12.18 13.21
N SER A 38 -4.27 -12.09 14.29
CA SER A 38 -4.96 -13.22 14.92
C SER A 38 -6.24 -13.65 14.19
N CYS A 39 -6.58 -12.99 13.08
CA CYS A 39 -7.77 -13.22 12.26
C CYS A 39 -9.09 -13.03 13.04
N ASN A 40 -9.17 -12.03 13.92
CA ASN A 40 -10.40 -11.73 14.64
C ASN A 40 -11.54 -11.35 13.68
N THR A 41 -12.55 -12.21 13.58
CA THR A 41 -13.60 -12.08 12.56
C THR A 41 -14.46 -10.84 12.76
N GLN A 42 -14.80 -10.50 14.01
CA GLN A 42 -15.59 -9.29 14.32
C GLN A 42 -14.83 -8.02 13.94
N LEU A 43 -13.54 -7.97 14.23
CA LEU A 43 -12.68 -6.86 13.82
C LEU A 43 -12.61 -6.74 12.30
N ILE A 44 -12.36 -7.85 11.61
CA ILE A 44 -12.28 -7.87 10.14
C ILE A 44 -13.63 -7.44 9.54
N ASP A 45 -14.76 -7.90 10.09
CA ASP A 45 -16.10 -7.51 9.62
C ASP A 45 -16.35 -6.00 9.73
N ILE A 46 -15.78 -5.34 10.74
CA ILE A 46 -15.81 -3.88 10.86
C ILE A 46 -14.87 -3.25 9.83
N ILE A 47 -13.63 -3.73 9.71
CA ILE A 47 -12.60 -3.17 8.82
C ILE A 47 -13.06 -3.20 7.36
N VAL A 48 -13.62 -4.31 6.88
CA VAL A 48 -13.98 -4.49 5.47
C VAL A 48 -15.21 -3.70 5.01
N LYS A 49 -15.92 -3.04 5.94
CA LYS A 49 -17.01 -2.12 5.56
C LYS A 49 -16.43 -0.99 4.70
N GLU A 50 -17.13 -0.66 3.62
CA GLU A 50 -16.68 0.35 2.64
C GLU A 50 -16.26 1.68 3.28
N GLU A 51 -17.07 2.19 4.22
CA GLU A 51 -16.79 3.43 4.95
C GLU A 51 -15.51 3.36 5.79
N ASN A 52 -15.22 2.20 6.37
CA ASN A 52 -14.06 1.98 7.23
C ASN A 52 -12.80 1.75 6.40
N LEU A 53 -12.88 0.96 5.32
CA LEU A 53 -11.78 0.84 4.36
C LEU A 53 -11.36 2.19 3.80
N LYS A 54 -12.33 3.04 3.40
CA LYS A 54 -12.04 4.39 2.91
C LYS A 54 -11.31 5.22 3.95
N LYS A 55 -11.75 5.21 5.21
CA LYS A 55 -11.06 5.91 6.32
C LYS A 55 -9.62 5.40 6.52
N ILE A 56 -9.42 4.08 6.53
CA ILE A 56 -8.09 3.48 6.71
C ILE A 56 -7.17 3.87 5.53
N VAL A 57 -7.67 3.80 4.30
CA VAL A 57 -6.92 4.26 3.12
C VAL A 57 -6.59 5.75 3.23
N ASP A 58 -7.54 6.59 3.61
CA ASP A 58 -7.31 8.02 3.83
C ASP A 58 -6.21 8.26 4.87
N MET A 59 -6.21 7.53 5.99
CA MET A 59 -5.14 7.62 7.00
C MET A 59 -3.76 7.25 6.45
N MET A 60 -3.68 6.33 5.49
CA MET A 60 -2.43 5.88 4.89
C MET A 60 -1.84 6.92 3.92
N VAL A 61 -2.68 7.52 3.04
CA VAL A 61 -2.19 8.32 1.90
C VAL A 61 -2.52 9.81 1.97
N SER A 62 -3.50 10.23 2.76
CA SER A 62 -3.87 11.65 2.84
C SER A 62 -2.78 12.44 3.56
N ARG A 63 -2.65 13.71 3.18
CA ARG A 63 -1.91 14.68 3.99
C ARG A 63 -2.63 14.78 5.34
N PRO A 64 -1.97 14.49 6.45
CA PRO A 64 -2.63 14.47 7.73
C PRO A 64 -3.15 15.86 8.11
N ASP A 65 -4.25 15.88 8.86
CA ASP A 65 -4.85 17.11 9.40
C ASP A 65 -3.81 17.94 10.18
N ASP A 66 -3.78 19.25 9.95
CA ASP A 66 -2.85 20.17 10.59
C ASP A 66 -3.03 20.22 12.12
N GLU A 67 -4.19 19.80 12.63
CA GLU A 67 -4.50 19.75 14.06
C GLU A 67 -3.81 18.60 14.82
N LEU A 68 -3.36 17.54 14.14
CA LEU A 68 -2.73 16.38 14.80
C LEU A 68 -1.21 16.56 15.00
N SER A 69 -0.68 15.96 16.07
CA SER A 69 0.78 15.93 16.27
C SER A 69 1.48 15.02 15.25
N GLU A 70 2.70 15.35 14.82
CA GLU A 70 3.48 14.53 13.87
C GLU A 70 3.62 13.06 14.31
N LYS A 71 3.69 12.82 15.62
CA LYS A 71 3.75 11.46 16.19
C LYS A 71 2.45 10.69 15.95
N GLU A 72 1.31 11.32 16.16
CA GLU A 72 0.00 10.68 15.94
C GLU A 72 -0.25 10.46 14.45
N LYS A 73 0.15 11.41 13.62
CA LYS A 73 0.09 11.31 12.15
C LYS A 73 0.87 10.10 11.65
N TYR A 74 2.12 9.95 12.09
CA TYR A 74 2.95 8.79 11.75
C TYR A 74 2.31 7.48 12.25
N ARG A 75 1.86 7.44 13.51
CA ARG A 75 1.22 6.26 14.10
C ARG A 75 0.01 5.81 13.29
N ASN A 76 -0.86 6.76 12.94
CA ASN A 76 -2.09 6.49 12.22
C ASN A 76 -1.83 5.95 10.81
N ALA A 77 -0.92 6.59 10.06
CA ALA A 77 -0.54 6.12 8.73
C ALA A 77 0.14 4.74 8.77
N HIS A 78 0.98 4.50 9.78
CA HIS A 78 1.62 3.21 10.00
C HIS A 78 0.61 2.11 10.33
N VAL A 79 -0.30 2.33 11.28
CA VAL A 79 -1.36 1.37 11.63
C VAL A 79 -2.23 1.06 10.43
N ALA A 80 -2.63 2.09 9.67
CA ALA A 80 -3.41 1.90 8.46
C ALA A 80 -2.69 1.03 7.42
N CYS A 81 -1.41 1.32 7.16
CA CYS A 81 -0.58 0.52 6.28
C CYS A 81 -0.47 -0.93 6.77
N GLU A 82 -0.21 -1.17 8.06
CA GLU A 82 -0.09 -2.52 8.63
C GLU A 82 -1.40 -3.32 8.52
N ILE A 83 -2.56 -2.67 8.69
CA ILE A 83 -3.87 -3.32 8.52
C ILE A 83 -4.11 -3.69 7.04
N LEU A 84 -3.92 -2.73 6.13
CA LEU A 84 -4.12 -2.95 4.68
C LEU A 84 -3.12 -3.95 4.11
N THR A 85 -1.97 -4.12 4.76
CA THR A 85 -0.89 -5.03 4.33
C THR A 85 -0.72 -6.24 5.25
N SER A 86 -1.76 -6.59 6.00
CA SER A 86 -1.78 -7.70 6.97
C SER A 86 -1.79 -9.10 6.36
N ASP A 87 -1.83 -9.21 5.03
CA ASP A 87 -1.96 -10.48 4.28
C ASP A 87 -3.22 -11.29 4.65
N LEU A 88 -4.30 -10.58 4.97
CA LEU A 88 -5.62 -11.16 5.21
C LEU A 88 -6.44 -11.08 3.92
N THR A 89 -6.74 -12.23 3.31
CA THR A 89 -7.49 -12.32 2.04
C THR A 89 -8.76 -11.46 2.04
N ARG A 90 -9.54 -11.49 3.12
CA ARG A 90 -10.79 -10.70 3.24
C ARG A 90 -10.56 -9.19 3.12
N ILE A 91 -9.47 -8.67 3.68
CA ILE A 91 -9.12 -7.24 3.57
C ILE A 91 -8.61 -6.93 2.17
N THR A 92 -7.73 -7.78 1.63
CA THR A 92 -7.14 -7.58 0.30
C THR A 92 -8.19 -7.64 -0.82
N GLU A 93 -9.12 -8.60 -0.76
CA GLU A 93 -10.27 -8.71 -1.68
C GLU A 93 -11.19 -7.49 -1.56
N ALA A 94 -11.56 -7.10 -0.34
CA ALA A 94 -12.44 -5.95 -0.13
C ALA A 94 -11.78 -4.63 -0.60
N LEU A 95 -10.46 -4.51 -0.46
CA LEU A 95 -9.70 -3.37 -0.97
C LEU A 95 -9.63 -3.38 -2.51
N SER A 96 -9.40 -4.53 -3.14
CA SER A 96 -9.28 -4.66 -4.60
C SER A 96 -10.61 -4.46 -5.34
N GLU A 97 -11.72 -4.72 -4.67
CA GLU A 97 -13.08 -4.51 -5.21
C GLU A 97 -13.58 -3.08 -5.06
N ASN A 98 -12.94 -2.28 -4.21
CA ASN A 98 -13.33 -0.92 -3.93
C ASN A 98 -12.54 0.07 -4.81
N GLU A 99 -13.09 0.37 -5.99
CA GLU A 99 -12.46 1.30 -6.94
C GLU A 99 -12.18 2.68 -6.33
N ALA A 100 -13.04 3.18 -5.45
CA ALA A 100 -12.83 4.46 -4.76
C ALA A 100 -11.60 4.40 -3.83
N CYS A 101 -11.37 3.29 -3.13
CA CYS A 101 -10.16 3.08 -2.35
C CYS A 101 -8.92 3.01 -3.25
N LEU A 102 -8.99 2.28 -4.38
CA LEU A 102 -7.88 2.18 -5.32
C LEU A 102 -7.52 3.55 -5.92
N GLU A 103 -8.51 4.35 -6.32
CA GLU A 103 -8.31 5.73 -6.78
C GLU A 103 -7.67 6.60 -5.70
N LYS A 104 -8.10 6.43 -4.46
CA LYS A 104 -7.52 7.20 -3.34
C LYS A 104 -6.06 6.82 -3.11
N ILE A 105 -5.74 5.52 -3.07
CA ILE A 105 -4.34 5.04 -2.99
C ILE A 105 -3.53 5.61 -4.16
N TYR A 106 -4.08 5.56 -5.36
CA TYR A 106 -3.43 6.03 -6.57
C TYR A 106 -3.21 7.55 -6.60
N SER A 107 -4.10 8.32 -5.98
CA SER A 107 -3.99 9.79 -5.90
C SER A 107 -2.70 10.26 -5.24
N PHE A 108 -2.12 9.47 -4.33
CA PHE A 108 -0.79 9.73 -3.77
C PHE A 108 0.27 9.77 -4.86
N PHE A 109 0.22 8.84 -5.81
CA PHE A 109 1.24 8.71 -6.84
C PHE A 109 1.19 9.83 -7.88
N ARG A 110 0.02 10.50 -8.01
CA ARG A 110 -0.15 11.69 -8.84
C ARG A 110 0.27 13.00 -8.16
N GLN A 111 0.70 12.97 -6.90
CA GLN A 111 1.17 14.18 -6.23
C GLN A 111 2.41 14.76 -6.93
N GLU A 112 2.58 16.08 -6.82
CA GLU A 112 3.76 16.76 -7.36
C GLU A 112 5.03 16.29 -6.62
N PRO A 113 6.13 16.00 -7.33
CA PRO A 113 7.39 15.63 -6.70
C PRO A 113 7.95 16.74 -5.79
N PRO A 114 8.74 16.38 -4.76
CA PRO A 114 9.10 15.02 -4.38
C PRO A 114 7.98 14.32 -3.59
N LEU A 115 7.73 13.05 -3.92
CA LEU A 115 6.84 12.22 -3.11
C LEU A 115 7.45 12.00 -1.72
N ASN A 116 6.60 11.96 -0.69
CA ASN A 116 7.03 11.65 0.66
C ASN A 116 7.60 10.21 0.71
N PRO A 117 8.85 9.98 1.18
CA PRO A 117 9.46 8.64 1.16
C PRO A 117 8.72 7.59 2.00
N LEU A 118 8.14 7.99 3.15
CA LEU A 118 7.37 7.09 4.01
C LEU A 118 6.05 6.71 3.36
N GLN A 119 5.29 7.69 2.86
CA GLN A 119 4.05 7.39 2.15
C GLN A 119 4.32 6.59 0.86
N SER A 120 5.47 6.81 0.20
CA SER A 120 5.92 6.01 -0.94
C SER A 120 6.13 4.54 -0.54
N SER A 121 6.69 4.28 0.64
CA SER A 121 6.86 2.91 1.14
C SER A 121 5.51 2.26 1.47
N PHE A 122 4.58 3.00 2.06
CA PHE A 122 3.22 2.49 2.33
C PHE A 122 2.42 2.22 1.06
N PHE A 123 2.46 3.14 0.10
CA PHE A 123 1.88 2.97 -1.23
C PHE A 123 2.45 1.73 -1.91
N SER A 124 3.78 1.62 -1.99
CA SER A 124 4.45 0.48 -2.61
C SER A 124 4.12 -0.83 -1.90
N LYS A 125 4.12 -0.85 -0.56
CA LYS A 125 3.77 -2.05 0.23
C LYS A 125 2.35 -2.52 -0.11
N THR A 126 1.38 -1.61 -0.10
CA THR A 126 -0.04 -1.90 -0.38
C THR A 126 -0.26 -2.34 -1.81
N MET A 127 0.26 -1.59 -2.78
CA MET A 127 0.13 -1.95 -4.21
C MET A 127 0.79 -3.28 -4.51
N GLY A 128 1.95 -3.58 -3.91
CA GLY A 128 2.58 -4.87 -4.15
C GLY A 128 1.87 -6.05 -3.49
N LEU A 129 1.17 -5.86 -2.35
CA LEU A 129 0.27 -6.91 -1.83
C LEU A 129 -0.88 -7.17 -2.81
N LEU A 130 -1.50 -6.11 -3.33
CA LEU A 130 -2.54 -6.21 -4.35
C LEU A 130 -2.04 -6.87 -5.65
N ILE A 131 -0.81 -6.58 -6.08
CA ILE A 131 -0.16 -7.24 -7.24
C ILE A 131 -0.01 -8.74 -6.98
N THR A 132 0.41 -9.15 -5.78
CA THR A 132 0.62 -10.56 -5.45
C THR A 132 -0.71 -11.33 -5.39
N HIS A 133 -1.69 -10.82 -4.64
CA HIS A 133 -2.91 -11.59 -4.33
C HIS A 133 -4.09 -11.28 -5.27
N GLU A 134 -4.15 -10.07 -5.82
CA GLU A 134 -5.26 -9.55 -6.64
C GLU A 134 -4.77 -9.09 -8.03
N SER A 135 -3.79 -9.81 -8.57
CA SER A 135 -3.01 -9.43 -9.77
C SER A 135 -3.85 -8.97 -10.95
N ARG A 136 -4.91 -9.70 -11.33
CA ARG A 136 -5.76 -9.38 -12.49
C ARG A 136 -6.50 -8.06 -12.32
N LYS A 137 -7.16 -7.87 -11.17
CA LYS A 137 -7.91 -6.63 -10.86
C LYS A 137 -6.93 -5.45 -10.79
N THR A 138 -5.82 -5.63 -10.09
CA THR A 138 -4.78 -4.61 -9.92
C THR A 138 -4.16 -4.20 -11.26
N LEU A 139 -3.81 -5.16 -12.11
CA LEU A 139 -3.28 -4.88 -13.45
C LEU A 139 -4.30 -4.15 -14.32
N SER A 140 -5.57 -4.57 -14.29
CA SER A 140 -6.65 -3.89 -15.02
C SER A 140 -6.82 -2.44 -14.55
N PHE A 141 -6.79 -2.21 -13.24
CA PHE A 141 -6.85 -0.86 -12.66
C PHE A 141 -5.65 -0.01 -13.12
N LEU A 142 -4.43 -0.52 -13.01
CA LEU A 142 -3.22 0.22 -13.41
C LEU A 142 -3.17 0.52 -14.92
N LYS A 143 -3.60 -0.42 -15.76
CA LYS A 143 -3.73 -0.22 -17.21
C LYS A 143 -4.77 0.84 -17.58
N SER A 144 -5.75 1.09 -16.72
CA SER A 144 -6.73 2.16 -16.92
C SER A 144 -6.16 3.56 -16.65
N LYS A 145 -4.96 3.65 -16.07
CA LYS A 145 -4.26 4.91 -15.77
C LYS A 145 -3.18 5.14 -16.82
N ASP A 146 -3.45 6.09 -17.71
CA ASP A 146 -2.53 6.48 -18.79
C ASP A 146 -1.21 7.05 -18.28
N ASP A 147 -1.22 7.65 -17.09
CA ASP A 147 -0.08 8.26 -16.42
C ASP A 147 0.77 7.30 -15.57
N PHE A 148 0.35 6.05 -15.35
CA PHE A 148 1.03 5.17 -14.38
C PHE A 148 2.49 4.91 -14.72
N VAL A 149 2.81 4.49 -15.94
CA VAL A 149 4.20 4.16 -16.31
C VAL A 149 5.08 5.41 -16.33
N ASP A 150 4.53 6.56 -16.73
CA ASP A 150 5.25 7.82 -16.66
C ASP A 150 5.58 8.22 -15.21
N LEU A 151 4.61 8.10 -14.31
CA LEU A 151 4.81 8.34 -12.88
C LEU A 151 5.81 7.35 -12.27
N LEU A 152 5.78 6.09 -12.70
CA LEU A 152 6.74 5.06 -12.30
C LEU A 152 8.16 5.48 -12.68
N MET A 153 8.40 5.79 -13.96
CA MET A 153 9.71 6.19 -14.46
C MET A 153 10.23 7.46 -13.80
N ARG A 154 9.36 8.46 -13.60
CA ARG A 154 9.70 9.73 -12.96
C ARG A 154 10.20 9.56 -11.53
N ASN A 155 9.72 8.54 -10.81
CA ASN A 155 9.97 8.33 -9.39
C ASN A 155 10.86 7.11 -9.09
N LEU A 156 11.54 6.51 -10.08
CA LEU A 156 12.38 5.33 -9.88
C LEU A 156 13.58 5.55 -8.95
N ASN A 157 13.98 6.81 -8.73
CA ASN A 157 15.01 7.14 -7.73
C ASN A 157 14.56 6.88 -6.29
N ILE A 158 13.26 6.71 -6.04
CA ILE A 158 12.71 6.32 -4.74
C ILE A 158 12.72 4.80 -4.65
N SER A 159 13.47 4.23 -3.70
CA SER A 159 13.65 2.76 -3.57
C SER A 159 12.33 2.00 -3.49
N ALA A 160 11.32 2.56 -2.80
CA ALA A 160 10.00 1.97 -2.72
C ALA A 160 9.30 1.85 -4.10
N ILE A 161 9.50 2.82 -4.99
CA ILE A 161 8.90 2.82 -6.33
C ILE A 161 9.67 1.88 -7.27
N SER A 162 11.00 1.83 -7.16
CA SER A 162 11.80 0.82 -7.86
C SER A 162 11.42 -0.61 -7.44
N ASP A 163 11.17 -0.83 -6.15
CA ASP A 163 10.68 -2.11 -5.63
C ASP A 163 9.27 -2.44 -6.14
N LEU A 164 8.39 -1.45 -6.29
CA LEU A 164 7.07 -1.66 -6.90
C LEU A 164 7.17 -2.13 -8.36
N LEU A 165 8.07 -1.54 -9.16
CA LEU A 165 8.33 -2.00 -10.51
C LEU A 165 8.82 -3.46 -10.50
N LEU A 166 9.75 -3.80 -9.60
CA LEU A 166 10.24 -5.17 -9.47
C LEU A 166 9.08 -6.13 -9.12
N ARG A 167 8.24 -5.79 -8.14
CA ARG A 167 7.07 -6.60 -7.77
C ARG A 167 6.09 -6.79 -8.91
N LEU A 168 5.85 -5.75 -9.73
CA LEU A 168 4.99 -5.85 -10.91
C LEU A 168 5.54 -6.87 -11.93
N ILE A 169 6.86 -7.02 -12.00
CA ILE A 169 7.54 -7.95 -12.90
C ILE A 169 7.61 -9.37 -12.31
N THR A 170 7.83 -9.51 -11.00
CA THR A 170 8.19 -10.79 -10.37
C THR A 170 7.07 -11.45 -9.58
N CYS A 171 6.11 -10.70 -9.06
CA CYS A 171 5.13 -11.21 -8.09
C CYS A 171 3.77 -11.61 -8.69
N ILE A 172 3.59 -11.46 -10.01
CA ILE A 172 2.40 -11.98 -10.68
C ILE A 172 2.57 -13.48 -10.94
N GLU A 173 1.89 -14.29 -10.12
CA GLU A 173 1.97 -15.76 -10.19
C GLU A 173 1.29 -16.33 -11.43
N THR A 174 0.09 -15.84 -11.74
CA THR A 174 -0.72 -16.32 -12.86
C THR A 174 -0.02 -16.02 -14.19
N ILE A 175 0.37 -17.07 -14.91
CA ILE A 175 1.18 -16.97 -16.15
C ILE A 175 0.52 -16.07 -17.19
N GLU A 176 -0.80 -16.20 -17.37
CA GLU A 176 -1.58 -15.39 -18.31
C GLU A 176 -1.49 -13.89 -17.97
N VAL A 177 -1.78 -13.52 -16.72
CA VAL A 177 -1.74 -12.13 -16.23
C VAL A 177 -0.31 -11.59 -16.29
N ARG A 178 0.70 -12.42 -16.00
CA ARG A 178 2.12 -12.03 -16.09
C ARG A 178 2.51 -11.71 -17.53
N ASN A 179 2.12 -12.54 -18.49
CA ASN A 179 2.39 -12.29 -19.90
C ASN A 179 1.66 -11.03 -20.40
N GLU A 180 0.42 -10.81 -19.96
CA GLU A 180 -0.32 -9.58 -20.24
C GLU A 180 0.41 -8.34 -19.68
N CYS A 181 0.92 -8.42 -18.45
CA CYS A 181 1.72 -7.37 -17.81
C CYS A 181 2.99 -7.07 -18.62
N PHE A 182 3.74 -8.09 -19.01
CA PHE A 182 4.96 -7.93 -19.81
C PHE A 182 4.69 -7.32 -21.18
N GLN A 183 3.62 -7.75 -21.84
CA GLN A 183 3.20 -7.14 -23.10
C GLN A 183 2.88 -5.66 -22.92
N TRP A 184 2.07 -5.31 -21.92
CA TRP A 184 1.71 -3.92 -21.64
C TRP A 184 2.94 -3.06 -21.32
N LEU A 185 3.85 -3.53 -20.46
CA LEU A 185 5.09 -2.81 -20.15
C LEU A 185 6.01 -2.66 -21.37
N SER A 186 6.03 -3.65 -22.28
CA SER A 186 6.75 -3.58 -23.55
C SER A 186 6.15 -2.53 -24.49
N GLU A 187 4.83 -2.45 -24.60
CA GLU A 187 4.12 -1.41 -25.35
C GLU A 187 4.44 0.00 -24.83
N GLN A 188 4.70 0.13 -23.53
CA GLN A 188 5.14 1.35 -22.86
C GLN A 188 6.66 1.62 -22.98
N LYS A 189 7.39 0.76 -23.69
CA LYS A 189 8.85 0.87 -23.93
C LYS A 189 9.67 0.95 -22.63
N ILE A 190 9.30 0.12 -21.64
CA ILE A 190 9.91 0.18 -20.32
C ILE A 190 11.42 -0.07 -20.36
N VAL A 191 11.88 -0.99 -21.22
CA VAL A 191 13.31 -1.36 -21.30
C VAL A 191 14.13 -0.20 -21.84
N GLU A 192 13.68 0.42 -22.92
CA GLU A 192 14.34 1.57 -23.53
C GLU A 192 14.38 2.76 -22.57
N ARG A 193 13.29 3.01 -21.85
CA ARG A 193 13.23 4.07 -20.83
C ARG A 193 14.20 3.80 -19.67
N LEU A 194 14.32 2.55 -19.22
CA LEU A 194 15.27 2.16 -18.17
C LEU A 194 16.72 2.31 -18.64
N LEU A 195 17.04 1.88 -19.87
CA LEU A 195 18.38 2.05 -20.45
C LEU A 195 18.77 3.53 -20.54
N ALA A 196 17.86 4.39 -21.00
CA ALA A 196 18.10 5.83 -21.08
C ALA A 196 18.41 6.46 -19.70
N LEU A 197 17.79 5.97 -18.62
CA LEU A 197 18.10 6.42 -17.26
C LEU A 197 19.50 6.01 -16.81
N VAL A 198 19.92 4.78 -17.13
CA VAL A 198 21.27 4.29 -16.81
C VAL A 198 22.33 5.09 -17.57
N ASP A 199 22.13 5.32 -18.86
CA ASP A 199 23.06 6.10 -19.69
C ASP A 199 23.19 7.55 -19.19
N ALA A 200 22.08 8.17 -18.78
CA ALA A 200 22.06 9.51 -18.20
C ALA A 200 22.80 9.57 -16.85
N SER A 201 22.65 8.54 -15.99
CA SER A 201 23.38 8.48 -14.72
C SER A 201 24.90 8.36 -14.91
N GLN A 202 25.34 7.54 -15.87
CA GLN A 202 26.76 7.38 -16.18
C GLN A 202 27.38 8.66 -16.73
N SER A 203 26.63 9.42 -17.53
CA SER A 203 27.09 10.70 -18.10
C SER A 203 27.28 11.77 -17.01
N ASN A 204 26.40 11.81 -16.01
CA ASN A 204 26.46 12.79 -14.91
C ASN A 204 27.63 12.52 -13.93
N GLU A 205 28.01 11.25 -13.71
CA GLU A 205 29.16 10.90 -12.86
C GLU A 205 30.51 11.29 -13.47
N VAL A 206 30.62 11.33 -14.80
CA VAL A 206 31.85 11.74 -15.48
C VAL A 206 32.09 13.25 -15.40
N CYS A 207 31.03 14.07 -15.37
CA CYS A 207 31.15 15.53 -15.23
C CYS A 207 31.38 16.00 -13.79
N ALA A 208 30.99 15.25 -12.77
CA ALA A 208 31.19 15.64 -11.35
C ALA A 208 32.61 15.39 -10.82
N ASN A 209 33.43 14.66 -11.59
CA ASN A 209 34.81 14.28 -11.24
C ASN A 209 35.87 15.06 -12.05
N GLN A 210 35.49 16.17 -12.69
CA GLN A 210 36.37 17.13 -13.36
C GLN A 210 36.31 18.48 -12.64
#